data_AF-A0A4Q6DYI6-F1
#
_entry.id   AF-A0A4Q6DYI6-F1
#
_cell.length_a   1.000
_cell.length_b   1.000
_cell.length_c   1.000
_cell.angle_alpha   90.00
_cell.angle_beta   90.00
_cell.angle_gamma   90.00
#
_symmetry.space_group_name_H-M   'P 1'
#
loop_
_entity.id
_entity.type
_entity.pdbx_description
1 polymer ?
#
loop_
_entity_poly.entity_id
_entity_poly.type
_entity_poly.pdbx_seq_one_letter_code
_entity_poly.pdbx_strand_id
1 'polypeptide(L)'
;MKLALIGTGKTGGAFAALAGKAHEVNLYSRSAPCTAADLARADAIVVFVPAEGLSELMPLLLQAAKPVVSGTTGFNYAELDAPTSPWIVASNFSIGMNATFLLAKMLGRLTALSPAEFHVHEVHHVTKKDAPSG
;
A
#
# COMPACT_ATOMS: atom_id res chain seq x y z
N MET A 1 -1.12 18.19 8.05
CA MET A 1 -2.08 17.67 7.05
C MET A 1 -3.17 16.88 7.76
N LYS A 2 -4.34 16.78 7.15
CA LYS A 2 -5.44 15.91 7.53
C LYS A 2 -5.39 14.64 6.69
N LEU A 3 -5.09 13.52 7.31
CA LEU A 3 -4.97 12.23 6.65
C LEU A 3 -6.19 11.36 6.98
N ALA A 4 -6.78 10.73 5.97
CA ALA A 4 -7.76 9.67 6.16
C ALA A 4 -7.07 8.32 6.04
N LEU A 5 -6.97 7.57 7.14
CA LEU A 5 -6.43 6.21 7.14
C LEU A 5 -7.57 5.20 7.11
N ILE A 6 -7.63 4.39 6.05
CA ILE A 6 -8.60 3.30 5.90
C ILE A 6 -7.86 1.97 6.09
N GLY A 7 -8.24 1.25 7.15
CA GLY A 7 -7.61 -0.03 7.52
C GLY A 7 -6.63 0.12 8.69
N THR A 8 -7.11 -0.10 9.91
CA THR A 8 -6.35 0.05 11.16
C THR A 8 -5.75 -1.27 11.68
N GLY A 9 -5.38 -2.18 10.77
CA GLY A 9 -4.68 -3.42 11.11
C GLY A 9 -3.25 -3.15 11.61
N LYS A 10 -2.38 -4.18 11.62
CA LYS A 10 -0.99 -4.02 12.11
C LYS A 10 -0.24 -2.86 11.42
N THR A 11 -0.25 -2.83 10.08
CA THR A 11 0.42 -1.78 9.30
C THR A 11 -0.22 -0.41 9.48
N GLY A 12 -1.56 -0.32 9.38
CA GLY A 12 -2.26 0.93 9.55
C GLY A 12 -2.12 1.52 10.97
N GLY A 13 -2.16 0.69 12.00
CA GLY A 13 -1.91 1.11 13.38
C GLY A 13 -0.51 1.66 13.59
N ALA A 14 0.52 0.99 13.04
CA ALA A 14 1.89 1.49 13.08
C ALA A 14 2.03 2.82 12.32
N PHE A 15 1.39 2.95 11.15
CA PHE A 15 1.34 4.20 10.40
C PHE A 15 0.68 5.32 11.21
N ALA A 16 -0.49 5.07 11.80
CA ALA A 16 -1.22 6.06 12.60
C ALA A 16 -0.40 6.56 13.79
N ALA A 17 0.29 5.65 14.50
CA ALA A 17 1.14 6.00 15.64
C ALA A 17 2.33 6.89 15.26
N LEU A 18 2.88 6.71 14.06
CA LEU A 18 3.98 7.52 13.55
C LEU A 18 3.48 8.85 12.97
N ALA A 19 2.51 8.80 12.06
CA ALA A 19 1.97 9.97 11.38
C ALA A 19 1.25 10.93 12.34
N GLY A 20 0.59 10.41 13.38
CA GLY A 20 -0.09 11.19 14.41
C GLY A 20 0.82 12.13 15.22
N LYS A 21 2.14 11.97 15.12
CA LYS A 21 3.11 12.89 15.76
C LYS A 21 3.21 14.24 15.04
N ALA A 22 2.82 14.31 13.77
CA ALA A 22 2.98 15.51 12.93
C ALA A 22 1.73 15.87 12.11
N HIS A 23 0.74 14.98 12.04
CA HIS A 23 -0.46 15.13 11.21
C HIS A 23 -1.73 14.77 12.00
N GLU A 24 -2.87 15.34 11.60
CA GLU A 24 -4.19 14.90 12.06
C GLU A 24 -4.56 13.64 11.27
N VAL A 25 -4.79 12.52 11.95
CA VAL A 25 -5.08 11.23 11.31
C VAL A 25 -6.48 10.75 11.74
N ASN A 26 -7.42 10.77 10.81
CA ASN A 26 -8.75 10.22 10.99
C ASN A 26 -8.75 8.74 10.60
N LEU A 27 -9.26 7.89 11.49
CA LEU A 27 -9.17 6.44 11.39
C LEU A 27 -10.51 5.85 10.92
N TYR A 28 -10.45 4.98 9.91
CA TYR A 28 -11.61 4.30 9.36
C TYR A 28 -11.35 2.79 9.27
N SER A 29 -12.39 2.01 9.52
CA SER A 29 -12.35 0.55 9.55
C SER A 29 -13.68 -0.04 9.10
N ARG A 30 -13.79 -1.36 9.03
CA ARG A 30 -15.05 -2.03 8.68
C ARG A 30 -16.18 -1.71 9.68
N SER A 31 -15.87 -1.52 10.96
CA SER A 31 -16.86 -1.18 11.99
C SER A 31 -17.13 0.32 12.11
N ALA A 32 -16.29 1.15 11.48
CA ALA A 32 -16.43 2.61 11.43
C ALA A 32 -16.05 3.09 10.02
N PRO A 33 -16.93 2.89 9.01
CA PRO A 33 -16.62 3.21 7.63
C PRO A 33 -16.55 4.72 7.39
N CYS A 34 -15.72 5.15 6.44
CA CYS A 34 -15.68 6.53 5.96
C CYS A 34 -16.86 6.84 5.02
N THR A 35 -17.25 8.11 4.99
CA THR A 35 -18.18 8.67 4.01
C THR A 35 -17.45 9.50 2.95
N ALA A 36 -18.14 9.88 1.87
CA ALA A 36 -17.56 10.79 0.86
C ALA A 36 -17.21 12.16 1.47
N ALA A 37 -18.02 12.65 2.41
CA ALA A 37 -17.78 13.92 3.11
C ALA A 37 -16.52 13.85 3.98
N ASP A 38 -16.26 12.70 4.60
CA ASP A 38 -15.03 12.46 5.37
C ASP A 38 -13.78 12.58 4.48
N LEU A 39 -13.78 11.86 3.35
CA LEU A 39 -12.64 11.85 2.43
C LEU A 39 -12.44 13.20 1.73
N ALA A 40 -13.52 13.92 1.43
CA ALA A 40 -13.44 15.26 0.84
C ALA A 40 -12.71 16.27 1.74
N ARG A 41 -12.73 16.08 3.06
CA ARG A 41 -12.06 16.93 4.05
C ARG A 41 -10.59 16.55 4.29
N ALA A 42 -10.14 15.41 3.78
CA ALA A 42 -8.75 14.99 3.89
C ALA A 42 -7.87 15.69 2.83
N ASP A 43 -6.61 15.90 3.20
CA ASP A 43 -5.55 16.33 2.28
C ASP A 43 -5.02 15.14 1.46
N ALA A 44 -4.99 13.95 2.07
CA ALA A 44 -4.60 12.69 1.42
C ALA A 44 -5.25 11.48 2.12
N ILE A 45 -5.37 10.38 1.37
CA ILE A 45 -5.96 9.12 1.83
C ILE A 45 -4.87 8.05 1.85
N VAL A 46 -4.82 7.24 2.91
CA VAL A 46 -3.90 6.11 3.08
C VAL A 46 -4.71 4.84 3.26
N VAL A 47 -4.40 3.81 2.50
CA VAL A 47 -5.21 2.59 2.42
C VAL A 47 -4.35 1.35 2.72
N PHE A 48 -4.73 0.62 3.77
CA PHE A 48 -4.15 -0.67 4.16
C PHE A 48 -5.26 -1.70 4.43
N VAL A 49 -5.86 -2.20 3.35
CA VAL A 49 -6.93 -3.21 3.40
C VAL A 49 -6.59 -4.38 2.48
N PRO A 50 -7.27 -5.54 2.59
CA PRO A 50 -7.19 -6.61 1.58
C PRO A 50 -7.71 -6.16 0.21
N ALA A 51 -7.34 -6.88 -0.86
CA ALA A 51 -7.75 -6.57 -2.23
C ALA A 51 -9.27 -6.44 -2.38
N GLU A 52 -10.03 -7.32 -1.73
CA GLU A 52 -11.50 -7.30 -1.75
C GLU A 52 -12.05 -6.02 -1.12
N GLY A 53 -11.46 -5.59 0.00
CA GLY A 53 -11.84 -4.34 0.67
C GLY A 53 -11.49 -3.11 -0.16
N LEU A 54 -10.40 -3.15 -0.93
CA LEU A 54 -10.06 -2.05 -1.85
C LEU A 54 -11.04 -1.98 -3.02
N SER A 55 -11.47 -3.12 -3.57
CA SER A 55 -12.50 -3.16 -4.61
C SER A 55 -13.79 -2.46 -4.19
N GLU A 56 -14.25 -2.70 -2.95
CA GLU A 56 -15.43 -2.05 -2.37
C GLU A 56 -15.24 -0.54 -2.17
N LEU A 57 -14.02 -0.11 -1.82
CA LEU A 57 -13.69 1.31 -1.60
C LEU A 57 -13.47 2.10 -2.90
N MET A 58 -13.20 1.42 -4.02
CA MET A 58 -12.76 2.06 -5.26
C MET A 58 -13.68 3.20 -5.74
N PRO A 59 -15.03 3.02 -5.81
CA PRO A 59 -15.92 4.10 -6.25
C PRO A 59 -15.82 5.34 -5.35
N LEU A 60 -15.66 5.12 -4.05
CA LEU A 60 -15.56 6.19 -3.05
C LEU A 60 -14.22 6.94 -3.16
N LEU A 61 -13.12 6.21 -3.37
CA LEU A 61 -11.79 6.78 -3.55
C LEU A 61 -11.70 7.63 -4.82
N LEU A 62 -12.27 7.14 -5.93
CA LEU A 62 -12.33 7.86 -7.20
C LEU A 62 -13.20 9.12 -7.10
N GLN A 63 -14.37 9.02 -6.43
CA GLN A 63 -15.25 10.17 -6.19
C GLN A 63 -14.60 11.25 -5.33
N ALA A 64 -13.80 10.87 -4.33
CA ALA A 64 -13.14 11.82 -3.44
C ALA A 64 -12.11 12.71 -4.17
N ALA A 65 -11.53 12.20 -5.28
CA ALA A 65 -10.53 12.90 -6.08
C ALA A 65 -9.37 13.48 -5.25
N LYS A 66 -8.94 12.75 -4.21
CA LYS A 66 -7.81 13.12 -3.34
C LYS A 66 -6.58 12.29 -3.66
N PRO A 67 -5.36 12.78 -3.35
CA PRO A 67 -4.16 11.96 -3.39
C PRO A 67 -4.33 10.68 -2.56
N VAL A 68 -3.98 9.53 -3.13
CA VAL A 68 -4.09 8.22 -2.47
C VAL A 68 -2.73 7.56 -2.35
N VAL A 69 -2.43 7.00 -1.19
CA VAL A 69 -1.32 6.07 -0.96
C VAL A 69 -1.92 4.71 -0.60
N SER A 70 -1.71 3.69 -1.42
CA SER A 70 -2.23 2.35 -1.17
C SER A 70 -1.10 1.33 -0.98
N GLY A 71 -1.16 0.63 0.15
CA GLY A 71 -0.33 -0.55 0.44
C GLY A 71 -1.09 -1.87 0.33
N THR A 72 -2.26 -1.87 -0.30
CA THR A 72 -3.03 -3.09 -0.56
C THR A 72 -2.31 -3.96 -1.58
N THR A 73 -1.95 -5.18 -1.17
CA THR A 73 -1.36 -6.22 -2.02
C THR A 73 -2.45 -7.04 -2.72
N GLY A 74 -2.09 -7.70 -3.82
CA GLY A 74 -3.00 -8.62 -4.55
C GLY A 74 -4.09 -7.95 -5.38
N PHE A 75 -4.12 -6.61 -5.45
CA PHE A 75 -5.05 -5.86 -6.28
C PHE A 75 -4.42 -5.47 -7.63
N ASN A 76 -5.16 -5.66 -8.74
CA ASN A 76 -4.68 -5.29 -10.07
C ASN A 76 -5.04 -3.83 -10.41
N TYR A 77 -4.12 -2.91 -10.12
CA TYR A 77 -4.32 -1.49 -10.41
C TYR A 77 -4.27 -1.15 -11.91
N ALA A 78 -3.78 -2.05 -12.76
CA ALA A 78 -3.69 -1.81 -14.21
C ALA A 78 -5.06 -1.85 -14.91
N GLU A 79 -6.07 -2.44 -14.28
CA GLU A 79 -7.45 -2.50 -14.79
C GLU A 79 -8.28 -1.26 -14.40
N LEU A 80 -7.72 -0.34 -13.62
CA LEU A 80 -8.40 0.88 -13.23
C LEU A 80 -8.24 1.95 -14.31
N ASP A 81 -9.33 2.65 -14.60
CA ASP A 81 -9.25 3.94 -15.29
C ASP A 81 -8.34 4.88 -14.49
N ALA A 82 -7.50 5.64 -15.21
CA ALA A 82 -6.53 6.52 -14.58
C ALA A 82 -7.24 7.51 -13.63
N PRO A 83 -6.91 7.52 -12.32
CA PRO A 83 -7.53 8.44 -11.38
C PRO A 83 -7.18 9.89 -11.73
N THR A 84 -8.10 10.81 -11.46
CA THR A 84 -7.91 12.25 -11.68
C THR A 84 -6.97 12.88 -10.65
N SER A 85 -6.72 12.17 -9.55
CA SER A 85 -5.80 12.54 -8.48
C SER A 85 -4.54 11.66 -8.51
N PRO A 86 -3.42 12.11 -7.92
CA PRO A 86 -2.20 11.31 -7.89
C PRO A 86 -2.32 10.11 -6.95
N TRP A 87 -1.90 8.93 -7.41
CA TRP A 87 -1.87 7.70 -6.63
C TRP A 87 -0.43 7.19 -6.50
N ILE A 88 -0.06 6.81 -5.28
CA ILE A 88 1.17 6.07 -4.99
C ILE A 88 0.75 4.69 -4.53
N VAL A 89 1.14 3.68 -5.31
CA VAL A 89 0.81 2.29 -5.05
C VAL A 89 2.09 1.49 -4.99
N ALA A 90 2.27 0.72 -3.91
CA ALA A 90 3.40 -0.19 -3.77
C ALA A 90 3.00 -1.39 -2.92
N SER A 91 3.47 -2.60 -3.29
CA SER A 91 3.41 -3.76 -2.40
C SER A 91 4.36 -3.64 -1.22
N ASN A 92 5.39 -2.79 -1.34
CA ASN A 92 6.38 -2.53 -0.29
C ASN A 92 6.86 -1.07 -0.29
N PHE A 93 6.68 -0.37 0.83
CA PHE A 93 7.11 1.03 1.02
C PHE A 93 8.51 1.16 1.63
N SER A 94 9.21 0.05 1.90
CA SER A 94 10.60 0.09 2.36
C SER A 94 11.51 0.58 1.23
N ILE A 95 12.22 1.69 1.49
CA ILE A 95 13.26 2.21 0.58
C ILE A 95 14.32 1.14 0.33
N GLY A 96 14.72 0.41 1.38
CA GLY A 96 15.70 -0.66 1.29
C GLY A 96 15.25 -1.78 0.37
N MET A 97 13.99 -2.22 0.46
CA MET A 97 13.48 -3.27 -0.43
C MET A 97 13.37 -2.80 -1.87
N ASN A 98 12.92 -1.57 -2.11
CA ASN A 98 12.88 -1.01 -3.46
C ASN A 98 14.28 -0.91 -4.07
N ALA A 99 15.29 -0.53 -3.29
CA ALA A 99 16.69 -0.57 -3.72
C ALA A 99 17.17 -2.00 -4.02
N THR A 100 16.85 -2.97 -3.15
CA THR A 100 17.18 -4.38 -3.36
C THR A 100 16.55 -4.93 -4.64
N PHE A 101 15.30 -4.59 -4.95
CA PHE A 101 14.66 -4.99 -6.21
C PHE A 101 15.37 -4.43 -7.44
N LEU A 102 15.79 -3.15 -7.37
CA LEU A 102 16.57 -2.55 -8.45
C LEU A 102 17.91 -3.27 -8.65
N LEU A 103 18.63 -3.56 -7.56
CA LEU A 103 19.89 -4.29 -7.59
C LEU A 103 19.71 -5.72 -8.13
N ALA A 104 18.69 -6.45 -7.68
CA ALA A 104 18.40 -7.80 -8.16
C ALA A 104 18.10 -7.81 -9.67
N LYS A 105 17.33 -6.82 -10.16
CA LYS A 105 17.05 -6.66 -11.60
C LYS A 105 18.30 -6.34 -12.41
N MET A 106 19.23 -5.57 -11.84
CA MET A 106 20.52 -5.28 -12.49
C MET A 106 21.39 -6.54 -12.54
N LEU A 107 21.52 -7.27 -11.42
CA LEU A 107 22.29 -8.51 -11.34
C LEU A 107 21.77 -9.57 -12.33
N GLY A 108 20.45 -9.73 -12.43
CA GLY A 108 19.84 -10.69 -13.37
C GLY A 108 20.10 -10.39 -14.86
N ARG A 109 20.63 -9.20 -15.21
CA ARG A 109 21.01 -8.84 -16.58
C ARG A 109 22.50 -9.08 -16.87
N LEU A 110 23.32 -9.38 -15.86
CA LEU A 110 24.75 -9.60 -16.04
C LEU A 110 25.02 -11.02 -16.56
N THR A 111 25.28 -11.13 -17.85
CA THR A 111 25.61 -12.42 -18.51
C THR A 111 26.87 -13.07 -17.94
N ALA A 112 27.79 -12.29 -17.37
CA ALA A 112 29.00 -12.78 -16.71
C ALA A 112 28.71 -13.64 -15.46
N LEU A 113 27.50 -13.56 -14.89
CA LEU A 113 27.07 -14.43 -13.81
C LEU A 113 26.59 -15.79 -14.31
N SER A 114 26.51 -16.04 -15.62
CA SER A 114 26.06 -17.34 -16.14
C SER A 114 27.21 -18.36 -16.23
N PRO A 115 27.02 -19.62 -15.78
CA PRO A 115 25.82 -20.16 -15.14
C PRO A 115 25.85 -19.92 -13.62
N ALA A 116 24.88 -19.19 -13.09
CA ALA A 116 24.64 -19.06 -11.65
C ALA A 116 23.21 -19.50 -11.32
N GLU A 117 23.07 -20.13 -10.16
CA GLU A 117 21.78 -20.44 -9.55
C GLU A 117 21.40 -19.33 -8.58
N PHE A 118 20.13 -18.91 -8.62
CA PHE A 118 19.59 -17.86 -7.77
C PHE A 118 18.59 -18.45 -6.80
N HIS A 119 18.73 -18.14 -5.51
CA HIS A 119 17.83 -18.57 -4.46
C HIS A 119 17.33 -17.36 -3.67
N VAL A 120 16.03 -17.38 -3.32
CA VAL A 120 15.42 -16.40 -2.43
C VAL A 120 14.98 -17.12 -1.17
N HIS A 121 15.43 -16.63 -0.02
CA HIS A 121 15.01 -17.13 1.29
C HIS A 121 14.38 -15.99 2.08
N GLU A 122 13.13 -16.19 2.51
CA GLU A 122 12.36 -15.22 3.27
C GLU A 122 11.90 -15.82 4.60
N VAL A 123 11.82 -14.99 5.65
CA VAL A 123 11.33 -15.39 6.97
C VAL A 123 10.30 -14.36 7.44
N HIS A 124 9.13 -14.86 7.82
CA HIS A 124 8.01 -14.05 8.28
C HIS A 124 7.46 -14.55 9.61
N HIS A 125 6.68 -13.72 10.28
CA HIS A 125 5.99 -14.13 11.50
C HIS A 125 4.99 -15.27 11.23
N VAL A 126 4.73 -16.11 12.23
CA VAL A 126 3.87 -17.31 12.11
C VAL A 126 2.43 -17.04 11.65
N THR A 127 1.93 -15.81 11.82
CA THR A 127 0.55 -15.42 11.45
C THR A 127 0.44 -14.82 10.06
N LYS A 128 1.44 -14.97 9.18
CA LYS A 128 1.37 -14.44 7.80
C LYS A 128 0.49 -15.38 6.99
N LYS A 129 -0.47 -14.82 6.23
CA LYS A 129 -1.48 -15.60 5.50
C LYS A 129 -1.05 -15.94 4.07
N ASP A 130 -0.11 -15.18 3.51
CA ASP A 130 0.35 -15.23 2.13
C ASP A 130 1.82 -15.67 2.04
N ALA A 131 2.14 -16.60 1.15
CA ALA A 131 3.50 -17.06 0.84
C ALA A 131 3.61 -17.51 -0.64
N PRO A 132 4.71 -17.21 -1.37
CA PRO A 132 5.80 -16.31 -0.98
C PRO A 132 5.29 -14.87 -0.80
N SER A 133 6.06 -14.01 -0.12
CA SER A 133 5.70 -12.60 -0.03
C SER A 133 5.65 -11.95 -1.42
N GLY A 134 4.74 -10.98 -1.59
CA GLY A 134 4.64 -10.18 -2.82
C GLY A 134 5.67 -9.04 -2.93
#